data_AF-A0A6S8K8F7-F1
#
_entry.id   AF-A0A6S8K8F7-F1
#
_cell.length_a   1.000
_cell.length_b   1.000
_cell.length_c   1.000
_cell.angle_alpha   90.00
_cell.angle_beta   90.00
_cell.angle_gamma   90.00
#
_symmetry.space_group_name_H-M   'P 1'
#
loop_
_entity.id
_entity.type
_entity.pdbx_description
1 polymer ?
#
loop_
_entity_poly.entity_id
_entity_poly.type
_entity_poly.pdbx_seq_one_letter_code
_entity_poly.pdbx_strand_id
1 'polypeptide(L)'
;MDPSPQLMLITCGNTRAVDAWQSNTQFPPEKAFLDQQGIFYSGLKTHYGIFNTIFSPRMWILGFWKRLWYGQIGTLMKSFAGYQLTVPEKKQQSWQQGGTFIFKGLDLQWSHYDQTPGDYPDFAQVVSETKRVVDSLRQ
;
A
#
# COMPACT_ATOMS: atom_id res chain seq x y z
N MET A 1 -21.30 15.77 -18.11
CA MET A 1 -20.91 15.68 -16.68
C MET A 1 -19.43 15.99 -16.61
N ASP A 2 -19.00 16.79 -15.63
CA ASP A 2 -17.57 17.01 -15.40
C ASP A 2 -16.96 15.69 -14.91
N PRO A 3 -15.89 15.16 -15.52
CA PRO A 3 -15.29 13.91 -15.09
C PRO A 3 -14.76 14.05 -13.66
N SER A 4 -15.39 13.32 -12.73
CA SER A 4 -14.95 13.27 -11.33
C SER A 4 -14.02 12.06 -11.13
N PRO A 5 -12.78 12.26 -10.66
CA PRO A 5 -11.91 11.15 -10.32
C PRO A 5 -12.50 10.34 -9.15
N GLN A 6 -12.24 9.03 -9.14
CA GLN A 6 -12.64 8.13 -8.05
C GLN A 6 -11.39 7.52 -7.42
N LEU A 7 -11.30 7.57 -6.09
CA LEU A 7 -10.25 6.90 -5.32
C LEU A 7 -10.75 5.51 -4.89
N MET A 8 -9.99 4.47 -5.22
CA MET A 8 -10.26 3.09 -4.85
C MET A 8 -9.06 2.49 -4.12
N LEU A 9 -9.32 1.60 -3.18
CA LEU A 9 -8.31 0.81 -2.49
C LEU A 9 -8.42 -0.65 -2.93
N ILE A 10 -7.31 -1.26 -3.35
CA ILE A 10 -7.22 -2.69 -3.63
C ILE A 10 -6.15 -3.31 -2.74
N THR A 11 -6.52 -4.27 -1.90
CA THR A 11 -5.59 -4.92 -0.96
C THR A 11 -5.68 -6.44 -1.01
N CYS A 12 -4.59 -7.13 -0.73
CA CYS A 12 -4.55 -8.58 -0.54
C CYS A 12 -4.69 -8.99 0.95
N GLY A 13 -5.14 -8.08 1.82
CA GLY A 13 -5.29 -8.28 3.26
C GLY A 13 -6.23 -9.43 3.65
N ASN A 14 -6.28 -9.77 4.94
CA ASN A 14 -7.10 -10.88 5.42
C ASN A 14 -8.58 -10.50 5.50
N THR A 15 -9.47 -11.35 4.99
CA THR A 15 -10.93 -11.14 5.06
C THR A 15 -11.45 -10.97 6.49
N ARG A 16 -10.84 -11.65 7.46
CA ARG A 16 -11.23 -11.58 8.89
C ARG A 16 -10.89 -10.26 9.56
N ALA A 17 -10.03 -9.44 8.94
CA ALA A 17 -9.60 -8.16 9.48
C ALA A 17 -10.35 -6.97 8.89
N VAL A 18 -11.29 -7.21 7.96
CA VAL A 18 -12.01 -6.15 7.24
C VAL A 18 -12.79 -5.25 8.20
N ASP A 19 -13.55 -5.82 9.13
CA ASP A 19 -14.37 -5.05 10.07
C ASP A 19 -13.52 -4.18 10.99
N ALA A 20 -12.42 -4.74 11.48
CA ALA A 20 -11.45 -4.02 12.30
C ALA A 20 -10.77 -2.90 11.50
N TRP A 21 -10.42 -3.16 10.23
CA TRP A 21 -9.84 -2.14 9.35
C TRP A 21 -10.83 -1.01 9.04
N GLN A 22 -12.07 -1.34 8.67
CA GLN A 22 -13.12 -0.35 8.37
C GLN A 22 -13.41 0.54 9.57
N SER A 23 -13.50 -0.04 10.77
CA SER A 23 -13.73 0.70 12.02
C SER A 23 -12.62 1.72 12.32
N ASN A 24 -11.40 1.46 11.86
CA ASN A 24 -10.22 2.29 12.14
C ASN A 24 -9.92 3.32 11.05
N THR A 25 -10.24 3.06 9.79
CA THR A 25 -9.87 3.95 8.67
C THR A 25 -10.99 4.88 8.22
N GLN A 26 -12.25 4.52 8.49
CA GLN A 26 -13.43 5.22 7.94
C GLN A 26 -13.41 5.35 6.41
N PHE A 27 -12.59 4.54 5.72
CA PHE A 27 -12.53 4.55 4.27
C PHE A 27 -13.82 3.95 3.70
N PRO A 28 -14.40 4.53 2.63
CA PRO A 28 -15.70 4.08 2.13
C PRO A 28 -15.65 2.60 1.68
N PRO A 29 -16.46 1.71 2.27
CA PRO A 29 -16.38 0.27 2.02
C PRO A 29 -16.70 -0.08 0.55
N GLU A 30 -17.55 0.70 -0.12
CA GLU A 30 -17.88 0.52 -1.53
C GLU A 30 -16.73 0.84 -2.49
N LYS A 31 -15.64 1.44 -1.98
CA LYS A 31 -14.42 1.76 -2.73
C LYS A 31 -13.22 0.91 -2.32
N ALA A 32 -13.41 -0.04 -1.39
CA ALA A 32 -12.37 -0.93 -0.90
C ALA A 32 -12.60 -2.36 -1.41
N PHE A 33 -11.60 -2.90 -2.11
CA PHE A 33 -11.65 -4.20 -2.76
C PHE A 33 -10.57 -5.14 -2.23
N LEU A 34 -10.90 -6.41 -2.13
CA LEU A 34 -9.99 -7.47 -1.72
C LEU A 34 -9.57 -8.34 -2.90
N ASP A 35 -8.29 -8.31 -3.25
CA ASP A 35 -7.70 -9.16 -4.30
C ASP A 35 -7.12 -10.46 -3.70
N GLN A 36 -7.98 -11.30 -3.14
CA GLN A 36 -7.59 -12.61 -2.57
C GLN A 36 -6.96 -13.54 -3.62
N GLN A 37 -7.38 -13.39 -4.88
CA GLN A 37 -6.86 -14.23 -5.96
C GLN A 37 -5.52 -13.73 -6.50
N GLY A 38 -5.19 -12.45 -6.31
CA GLY A 38 -4.00 -11.81 -6.85
C GLY A 38 -4.15 -11.42 -8.33
N ILE A 39 -5.37 -11.35 -8.84
CA ILE A 39 -5.67 -11.06 -10.25
C ILE A 39 -5.25 -9.64 -10.59
N PHE A 40 -5.59 -8.68 -9.73
CA PHE A 40 -5.29 -7.27 -9.92
C PHE A 40 -3.79 -7.02 -9.82
N TYR A 41 -3.18 -7.53 -8.75
CA TYR A 41 -1.75 -7.41 -8.53
C TYR A 41 -0.93 -8.05 -9.65
N SER A 42 -1.36 -9.22 -10.16
CA SER A 42 -0.73 -9.88 -11.31
C SER A 42 -0.94 -9.11 -12.61
N GLY A 43 -2.15 -8.58 -12.84
CA GLY A 43 -2.48 -7.79 -14.02
C GLY A 43 -1.64 -6.53 -14.14
N LEU A 44 -1.38 -5.85 -13.03
CA LEU A 44 -0.50 -4.68 -12.97
C LEU A 44 0.98 -5.01 -12.92
N LYS A 45 1.35 -6.30 -12.93
CA LYS A 45 2.73 -6.79 -12.80
C LYS A 45 3.45 -6.20 -11.58
N THR A 46 2.71 -6.03 -10.49
CA THR A 46 3.30 -5.64 -9.21
C THR A 46 4.34 -6.68 -8.79
N HIS A 47 5.44 -6.21 -8.23
CA HIS A 47 6.57 -7.08 -7.93
C HIS A 47 6.46 -7.64 -6.51
N TYR A 48 7.06 -8.82 -6.32
CA TYR A 48 7.35 -9.32 -4.99
C TYR A 48 8.56 -8.56 -4.47
N GLY A 49 8.34 -7.67 -3.51
CA GLY A 49 9.42 -7.01 -2.79
C GLY A 49 10.10 -8.00 -1.86
N ILE A 50 10.88 -8.93 -2.39
CA ILE A 50 11.71 -9.83 -1.58
C ILE A 50 13.13 -9.81 -2.13
N PHE A 51 14.02 -9.18 -1.38
CA PHE A 51 15.15 -9.81 -0.69
C PHE A 51 16.09 -8.76 -0.09
N ASN A 52 16.14 -7.53 -0.59
CA ASN A 52 17.12 -6.55 -0.09
C ASN A 52 16.73 -5.86 1.23
N THR A 53 15.44 -5.68 1.52
CA THR A 53 15.01 -4.85 2.66
C THR A 53 14.76 -5.65 3.95
N ILE A 54 14.30 -6.91 3.84
CA ILE A 54 14.00 -7.76 5.02
C ILE A 54 15.14 -8.74 5.33
N PHE A 55 15.97 -9.11 4.34
CA PHE A 55 17.13 -10.00 4.53
C PHE A 55 18.48 -9.27 4.58
N SER A 56 18.54 -7.93 4.60
CA SER A 56 19.80 -7.28 4.95
C SER A 56 20.00 -7.34 6.47
N PRO A 57 21.00 -8.10 6.99
CA PRO A 57 21.31 -8.12 8.42
C PRO A 57 21.59 -6.71 8.94
N ARG A 58 22.05 -5.85 8.03
CA ARG A 58 22.40 -4.45 8.27
C ARG A 58 21.20 -3.59 8.70
N MET A 59 19.99 -3.78 8.16
CA MET A 59 18.81 -3.00 8.57
C MET A 59 18.27 -3.44 9.94
N TRP A 60 18.24 -4.75 10.19
CA TRP A 60 17.83 -5.27 11.50
C TRP A 60 18.84 -4.89 12.57
N ILE A 61 20.13 -5.03 12.31
CA ILE A 61 21.20 -4.69 13.26
C ILE A 61 21.29 -3.16 13.45
N LEU A 62 21.43 -2.34 12.41
CA LEU A 62 21.52 -0.88 12.61
C LEU A 62 20.22 -0.28 13.14
N GLY A 63 19.05 -0.74 12.66
CA GLY A 63 17.75 -0.23 13.10
C GLY A 63 17.45 -0.60 14.54
N PHE A 64 17.72 -1.84 14.94
CA PHE A 64 17.59 -2.30 16.31
C PHE A 64 18.61 -1.64 17.23
N TRP A 65 19.90 -1.60 16.86
CA TRP A 65 20.96 -0.98 17.68
C TRP A 65 20.79 0.54 17.83
N LYS A 66 20.43 1.28 16.78
CA LYS A 66 20.08 2.71 16.93
C LYS A 66 18.93 2.89 17.93
N ARG A 67 17.86 2.10 17.79
CA ARG A 67 16.68 2.22 18.65
C ARG A 67 16.94 1.75 20.09
N LEU A 68 17.86 0.79 20.26
CA LEU A 68 18.37 0.36 21.56
C LEU A 68 19.11 1.50 22.27
N TRP A 69 20.00 2.17 21.54
CA TRP A 69 20.79 3.31 22.04
C TRP A 69 19.95 4.54 22.36
N TYR A 70 18.89 4.81 21.60
CA TYR A 70 18.00 5.96 21.84
C TYR A 70 16.83 5.65 22.81
N GLY A 71 16.82 4.49 23.48
CA GLY A 71 15.83 4.17 24.53
C GLY A 71 14.38 4.00 24.04
N GLN A 72 14.15 3.88 22.73
CA GLN A 72 12.81 3.83 22.13
C GLN A 72 12.22 2.41 22.02
N ILE A 73 12.87 1.40 22.61
CA ILE A 73 12.42 0.00 22.59
C ILE A 73 11.04 -0.14 23.23
N GLY A 74 10.79 0.54 24.35
CA GLY A 74 9.52 0.45 25.06
C GLY A 74 8.34 0.98 24.24
N THR A 75 8.56 2.04 23.47
CA THR A 75 7.56 2.62 22.57
C THR A 75 7.30 1.71 21.37
N LEU A 76 8.35 1.10 20.82
CA LEU A 76 8.22 0.13 19.74
C LEU A 76 7.44 -1.12 20.19
N MET A 77 7.78 -1.67 21.36
CA MET A 77 7.09 -2.84 21.93
C MET A 77 5.62 -2.52 22.22
N LYS A 78 5.29 -1.32 22.70
CA LYS A 78 3.89 -0.87 22.85
C LYS A 78 3.17 -0.73 21.51
N SER A 79 3.82 -0.16 20.48
CA SER A 79 3.24 -0.05 19.14
C SER A 79 3.06 -1.41 18.45
N PHE A 80 3.95 -2.37 18.71
CA PHE A 80 3.83 -3.75 18.20
C PHE A 80 2.83 -4.59 18.99
N ALA A 81 2.64 -4.34 20.30
CA ALA A 81 1.72 -5.12 21.13
C ALA A 81 0.25 -5.01 20.70
N GLY A 82 -0.13 -3.91 20.03
CA GLY A 82 -1.46 -3.75 19.41
C GLY A 82 -1.48 -4.03 17.91
N TYR A 83 -0.32 -4.17 17.26
CA TYR A 83 -0.25 -4.38 15.82
C TYR A 83 -0.40 -5.87 15.50
N GLN A 84 -1.65 -6.31 15.29
CA GLN A 84 -1.89 -7.62 14.73
C GLN A 84 -1.45 -7.60 13.27
N LEU A 85 -0.27 -8.18 13.02
CA LEU A 85 0.23 -8.48 11.68
C LEU A 85 -0.80 -9.37 10.99
N THR A 86 -1.64 -8.73 10.20
CA THR A 86 -2.73 -9.38 9.50
C THR A 86 -2.15 -9.99 8.24
N VAL A 87 -1.79 -11.26 8.33
CA VAL A 87 -1.22 -11.98 7.20
C VAL A 87 -2.33 -12.24 6.17
N PRO A 88 -2.11 -11.87 4.89
CA PRO A 88 -2.94 -12.31 3.77
C PRO A 88 -3.25 -13.81 3.82
N GLU A 89 -4.41 -14.21 3.30
CA GLU A 89 -4.79 -15.63 3.24
C GLU A 89 -3.75 -16.44 2.44
N LYS A 90 -3.23 -15.85 1.36
CA LYS A 90 -2.09 -16.38 0.62
C LYS A 90 -0.79 -15.78 1.17
N LYS A 91 -0.03 -16.57 1.92
CA LYS A 91 1.28 -16.17 2.51
C LYS A 91 2.28 -15.58 1.51
N GLN A 92 2.20 -15.95 0.24
CA GLN A 92 3.07 -15.39 -0.81
C GLN A 92 2.74 -13.91 -1.09
N GLN A 93 1.48 -13.51 -0.98
CA GLN A 93 1.05 -12.12 -1.15
C GLN A 93 1.51 -11.20 -0.01
N SER A 94 1.94 -11.76 1.13
CA SER A 94 2.51 -10.99 2.25
C SER A 94 3.76 -10.20 1.85
N TRP A 95 4.38 -10.58 0.74
CA TRP A 95 5.60 -9.98 0.22
C TRP A 95 5.39 -9.14 -1.04
N GLN A 96 4.16 -9.10 -1.53
CA GLN A 96 3.83 -8.38 -2.73
C GLN A 96 3.74 -6.89 -2.41
N GLN A 97 4.43 -6.06 -3.20
CA GLN A 97 4.35 -4.61 -3.04
C GLN A 97 3.22 -4.06 -3.90
N GLY A 98 2.60 -2.99 -3.41
CA GLY A 98 1.52 -2.31 -4.09
C GLY A 98 2.04 -1.19 -5.00
N GLY A 99 1.23 -0.16 -5.10
CA GLY A 99 1.52 1.03 -5.87
C GLY A 99 0.33 1.96 -5.92
N THR A 100 0.54 3.14 -6.49
CA THR A 100 -0.52 4.09 -6.82
C THR A 100 -0.65 4.16 -8.34
N PHE A 101 -1.87 4.06 -8.85
CA PHE A 101 -2.14 3.98 -10.28
C PHE A 101 -3.28 4.93 -10.64
N ILE A 102 -3.16 5.63 -11.77
CA ILE A 102 -4.19 6.51 -12.31
C ILE A 102 -4.62 5.95 -13.66
N PHE A 103 -5.90 5.63 -13.78
CA PHE A 103 -6.50 5.10 -15.00
C PHE A 103 -7.46 6.10 -15.63
N LYS A 104 -7.49 6.11 -16.96
CA LYS A 104 -8.54 6.70 -17.79
C LYS A 104 -9.26 5.57 -18.50
N GLY A 105 -10.41 5.15 -17.97
CA GLY A 105 -11.06 3.91 -18.42
C GLY A 105 -10.14 2.71 -18.18
N LEU A 106 -9.75 2.01 -19.26
CA LEU A 106 -8.82 0.88 -19.21
C LEU A 106 -7.35 1.31 -19.41
N ASP A 107 -7.10 2.57 -19.75
CA ASP A 107 -5.77 3.06 -20.06
C ASP A 107 -5.04 3.52 -18.78
N LEU A 108 -3.91 2.89 -18.48
CA LEU A 108 -3.01 3.35 -17.42
C LEU A 108 -2.32 4.64 -17.85
N GLN A 109 -2.60 5.74 -17.17
CA GLN A 109 -2.06 7.08 -17.49
C GLN A 109 -0.82 7.44 -16.66
N TRP A 110 -0.74 6.91 -15.45
CA TRP A 110 0.37 7.12 -14.53
C TRP A 110 0.43 5.98 -13.52
N SER A 111 1.66 5.61 -13.12
CA SER A 111 1.90 4.59 -12.12
C SER A 111 3.11 4.94 -11.25
N HIS A 112 2.99 4.58 -9.98
CA HIS A 112 4.09 4.47 -9.04
C HIS A 112 4.04 3.08 -8.43
N TYR A 113 5.12 2.33 -8.57
CA TYR A 113 5.28 1.01 -7.96
C TYR A 113 6.13 1.13 -6.71
N ASP A 114 5.56 0.77 -5.56
CA ASP A 114 6.24 0.85 -4.28
C ASP A 114 7.43 -0.12 -4.28
N GLN A 115 8.67 0.35 -4.22
CA GLN A 115 9.86 -0.52 -4.22
C GLN A 115 10.06 -1.21 -2.88
N THR A 116 9.62 -0.57 -1.81
CA THR A 116 9.72 -1.06 -0.43
C THR A 116 8.50 -0.63 0.37
N PRO A 117 8.19 -1.31 1.50
CA PRO A 117 7.14 -0.83 2.40
C PRO A 117 7.41 0.61 2.83
N GLY A 118 6.46 1.51 2.57
CA GLY A 118 6.60 2.94 2.89
C GLY A 118 7.07 3.82 1.72
N ASP A 119 7.43 3.23 0.58
CA ASP A 119 7.82 3.96 -0.64
C ASP A 119 6.58 4.45 -1.42
N TYR A 120 5.81 5.32 -0.79
CA TYR A 120 4.60 5.90 -1.37
C TYR A 120 4.95 7.20 -2.14
N PRO A 121 4.24 7.49 -3.25
CA PRO A 121 4.41 8.77 -3.92
C PRO A 121 3.90 9.92 -3.04
N ASP A 122 4.42 11.13 -3.27
CA ASP A 122 3.89 12.33 -2.62
C ASP A 122 2.43 12.53 -3.04
N PHE A 123 1.55 12.78 -2.06
CA PHE A 123 0.14 13.05 -2.32
C PHE A 123 -0.07 14.22 -3.29
N ALA A 124 0.74 15.29 -3.19
CA ALA A 124 0.67 16.42 -4.11
C ALA A 124 0.95 16.02 -5.56
N GLN A 125 1.87 15.07 -5.77
CA GLN A 125 2.17 14.51 -7.08
C GLN A 125 0.95 13.74 -7.62
N VAL A 126 0.34 12.89 -6.81
CA VAL A 126 -0.86 12.11 -7.20
C VAL A 126 -2.01 13.05 -7.59
N VAL A 127 -2.24 14.12 -6.83
CA VAL A 127 -3.27 15.12 -7.15
C VAL A 127 -2.94 15.85 -8.46
N SER A 128 -1.69 16.24 -8.67
CA SER A 128 -1.24 16.91 -9.89
C SER A 128 -1.44 16.04 -11.13
N GLU A 129 -1.02 14.77 -11.07
CA GLU A 129 -1.20 13.82 -12.17
C GLU A 129 -2.68 13.52 -12.43
N THR A 130 -3.48 13.40 -11.38
CA THR A 130 -4.93 13.21 -11.52
C THR A 130 -5.56 14.40 -12.23
N LYS A 131 -5.19 15.63 -11.85
CA LYS A 131 -5.67 16.86 -12.50
C LYS A 131 -5.28 16.88 -13.98
N ARG A 132 -4.04 16.53 -14.31
CA ARG A 132 -3.56 16.43 -15.71
C ARG A 132 -4.43 15.47 -16.53
N VAL A 133 -4.77 14.30 -15.98
CA VAL A 133 -5.63 13.33 -16.66
C VAL A 133 -7.05 13.85 -16.83
N VAL A 134 -7.63 14.47 -15.80
CA VAL A 134 -8.97 15.09 -15.86
C VAL A 134 -9.03 16.21 -16.91
N ASP A 135 -8.03 17.08 -16.96
CA ASP A 135 -7.98 18.17 -17.93
C ASP A 135 -7.86 17.65 -19.38
N SER A 136 -7.18 16.50 -19.59
CA SER A 136 -7.12 15.82 -20.90
C SER A 136 -8.45 15.23 -21.37
N LEU A 137 -9.46 15.12 -20.50
CA LEU A 137 -10.81 14.66 -20.85
C LEU A 137 -11.72 15.79 -21.31
N ARG A 138 -11.32 17.04 -21.05
CA ARG A 138 -12.09 18.25 -21.39
C ARG A 138 -11.69 18.85 -22.74
N GLN A 139 -10.59 18.37 -23.33
CA GLN A 139 -10.10 18.72 -24.67
C GLN A 139 -10.78 17.85 -25.72
#